data_AF-A0A4S2BNX4-F1
#
_entry.id   AF-A0A4S2BNX4-F1
#
_cell.length_a   1.000
_cell.length_b   1.000
_cell.length_c   1.000
_cell.angle_alpha   90.00
_cell.angle_beta   90.00
_cell.angle_gamma   90.00
#
_symmetry.space_group_name_H-M   'P 1'
#
loop_
_entity.id
_entity.type
_entity.pdbx_description
1 polymer ?
#
loop_
_entity_poly.entity_id
_entity_poly.type
_entity_poly.pdbx_seq_one_letter_code
_entity_poly.pdbx_strand_id
1 'polypeptide(L)'
;MTKSRTSSFIKVMLFLSAIVGLVAGMYLNNRPDSIRDIPFVFVYQNSMSIYFEPIIYILVFIEVIKIRRIRDAIDVRNKTDFVLDKLIQLVVSEWAIFWICALVPYWLLNLKTSFKFGTPTLGILILGLNMVTMLLGMLLLLSAYKLPYPYLILLLVLAITGGYHYGIELNCFLPHYSPIFDPTYRAIHQIYF
;
A
#
# COMPACT_ATOMS: atom_id res chain seq x y z
N MET A 1 -18.61 24.08 16.52
CA MET A 1 -17.57 24.37 15.49
C MET A 1 -16.51 23.27 15.31
N THR A 2 -16.25 22.38 16.27
CA THR A 2 -15.20 21.33 16.19
C THR A 2 -15.53 20.12 15.31
N LYS A 3 -16.81 19.70 15.27
CA LYS A 3 -17.28 18.54 14.46
C LYS A 3 -17.04 18.71 12.95
N SER A 4 -17.12 19.96 12.46
CA SER A 4 -16.87 20.32 11.05
C SER A 4 -15.39 20.16 10.66
N ARG A 5 -14.44 20.51 11.54
CA ARG A 5 -13.01 20.44 11.24
C ARG A 5 -12.48 19.01 11.20
N THR A 6 -12.92 18.15 12.12
CA THR A 6 -12.53 16.72 12.11
C THR A 6 -13.10 15.98 10.90
N SER A 7 -14.38 16.24 10.56
CA SER A 7 -14.99 15.66 9.36
C SER A 7 -14.29 16.12 8.08
N SER A 8 -13.92 17.40 8.01
CA SER A 8 -13.17 17.93 6.87
C SER A 8 -11.79 17.30 6.74
N PHE A 9 -11.09 17.10 7.86
CA PHE A 9 -9.78 16.43 7.86
C PHE A 9 -9.85 14.99 7.36
N ILE A 10 -10.80 14.19 7.85
CA ILE A 10 -11.00 12.80 7.40
C ILE A 10 -11.27 12.75 5.89
N LYS A 11 -12.13 13.64 5.39
CA LYS A 11 -12.42 13.73 3.96
C LYS A 11 -11.19 14.08 3.13
N VAL A 12 -10.35 14.99 3.62
CA VAL A 12 -9.11 15.37 2.95
C VAL A 12 -8.15 14.18 2.89
N MET A 13 -7.99 13.41 3.97
CA MET A 13 -7.07 12.26 3.98
C MET A 13 -7.54 11.14 3.06
N LEU A 14 -8.83 10.80 3.10
CA LEU A 14 -9.43 9.85 2.15
C LEU A 14 -9.28 10.32 0.69
N PHE A 15 -9.45 11.62 0.44
CA PHE A 15 -9.26 12.21 -0.89
C PHE A 15 -7.80 12.16 -1.35
N LEU A 16 -6.83 12.44 -0.46
CA LEU A 16 -5.41 12.31 -0.77
C LEU A 16 -5.04 10.85 -1.08
N SER A 17 -5.51 9.90 -0.27
CA SER A 17 -5.32 8.46 -0.50
C SER A 17 -5.90 8.01 -1.84
N ALA A 18 -7.07 8.55 -2.23
CA ALA A 18 -7.66 8.33 -3.55
C ALA A 18 -6.80 8.89 -4.70
N ILE A 19 -6.29 10.12 -4.55
CA ILE A 19 -5.40 10.74 -5.54
C ILE A 19 -4.13 9.92 -5.71
N VAL A 20 -3.48 9.53 -4.61
CA VAL A 20 -2.25 8.73 -4.65
C VAL A 20 -2.53 7.39 -5.35
N GLY A 21 -3.66 6.75 -5.06
CA GLY A 21 -4.09 5.53 -5.76
C GLY A 21 -4.29 5.76 -7.26
N LEU A 22 -5.03 6.80 -7.67
CA LEU A 22 -5.24 7.12 -9.08
C LEU A 22 -3.94 7.41 -9.83
N VAL A 23 -3.05 8.20 -9.22
CA VAL A 23 -1.73 8.52 -9.79
C VAL A 23 -0.89 7.26 -9.92
N ALA A 24 -0.90 6.38 -8.90
CA ALA A 24 -0.24 5.08 -8.96
C ALA A 24 -0.76 4.27 -10.15
N GLY A 25 -2.07 4.07 -10.24
CA GLY A 25 -2.70 3.32 -11.33
C GLY A 25 -2.40 3.88 -12.72
N MET A 26 -2.46 5.21 -12.90
CA MET A 26 -2.13 5.85 -14.18
C MET A 26 -0.65 5.72 -14.55
N TYR A 27 0.24 5.97 -13.58
CA TYR A 27 1.70 5.89 -13.78
C TYR A 27 2.13 4.47 -14.14
N LEU A 28 1.68 3.51 -13.33
CA LEU A 28 1.98 2.09 -13.48
C LEU A 28 1.40 1.52 -14.78
N ASN A 29 0.25 2.03 -15.22
CA ASN A 29 -0.36 1.60 -16.45
C ASN A 29 0.24 2.25 -17.71
N ASN A 30 1.05 3.30 -17.63
CA ASN A 30 1.64 3.93 -18.81
C ASN A 30 2.84 3.15 -19.39
N ARG A 31 2.62 1.87 -19.73
CA ARG A 31 3.66 0.92 -20.17
C ARG A 31 3.28 0.24 -21.49
N PRO A 32 4.27 -0.19 -22.28
CA PRO A 32 4.03 -0.95 -23.52
C PRO A 32 3.29 -2.27 -23.26
N ASP A 33 2.42 -2.67 -24.18
CA ASP A 33 1.63 -3.92 -24.09
C ASP A 33 2.49 -5.21 -24.06
N SER A 34 3.76 -5.12 -24.47
CA SER A 34 4.69 -6.25 -24.41
C SER A 34 4.98 -6.69 -22.97
N ILE A 35 5.08 -5.74 -22.04
CA ILE A 35 5.47 -5.94 -20.63
C ILE A 35 4.32 -5.68 -19.64
N ARG A 36 3.14 -5.34 -20.15
CA ARG A 36 1.98 -4.98 -19.33
C ARG A 36 1.35 -6.24 -18.74
N ASP A 37 1.63 -6.47 -17.46
CA ASP A 37 1.10 -7.57 -16.66
C ASP A 37 0.94 -7.11 -15.20
N ILE A 38 -0.10 -7.53 -14.49
CA ILE A 38 -0.43 -6.98 -13.16
C ILE A 38 0.72 -7.21 -12.15
N PRO A 39 1.20 -8.46 -11.93
CA PRO A 39 2.36 -8.69 -11.05
C PRO A 39 3.62 -7.94 -11.50
N PHE A 40 3.84 -7.82 -12.81
CA PHE A 40 4.97 -7.04 -13.32
C PHE A 40 4.87 -5.56 -12.91
N VAL A 41 3.70 -4.97 -13.15
CA VAL A 41 3.45 -3.54 -12.98
C VAL A 41 3.38 -3.15 -11.51
N PHE A 42 2.66 -3.91 -10.68
CA PHE A 42 2.43 -3.57 -9.27
C PHE A 42 3.51 -4.09 -8.33
N VAL A 43 4.23 -5.15 -8.68
CA VAL A 43 5.24 -5.75 -7.80
C VAL A 43 6.63 -5.59 -8.40
N TYR A 44 6.89 -6.15 -9.58
CA TYR A 44 8.26 -6.20 -10.13
C TYR A 44 8.89 -4.82 -10.41
N GLN A 45 8.12 -3.79 -10.77
CA GLN A 45 8.65 -2.45 -11.04
C GLN A 45 9.12 -1.68 -9.79
N ASN A 46 8.95 -2.24 -8.59
CA ASN A 46 9.29 -1.67 -7.28
C ASN A 46 8.60 -0.32 -6.95
N SER A 47 7.97 0.35 -7.93
CA SER A 47 7.46 1.71 -7.79
C SER A 47 6.33 1.79 -6.76
N MET A 48 5.53 0.73 -6.67
CA MET A 48 4.50 0.58 -5.65
C MET A 48 5.10 0.59 -4.25
N SER A 49 6.05 -0.30 -3.99
CA SER A 49 6.65 -0.50 -2.66
C SER A 49 7.68 0.56 -2.27
N ILE A 50 8.33 1.23 -3.23
CA ILE A 50 9.30 2.32 -2.96
C ILE A 50 8.60 3.67 -2.78
N TYR A 51 7.56 3.96 -3.56
CA TYR A 51 6.97 5.31 -3.60
C TYR A 51 5.55 5.34 -3.04
N PHE A 52 4.63 4.56 -3.62
CA PHE A 52 3.20 4.74 -3.33
C PHE A 52 2.80 4.20 -1.95
N GLU A 53 3.26 3.01 -1.56
CA GLU A 53 3.03 2.46 -0.23
C GLU A 53 3.62 3.36 0.88
N PRO A 54 4.90 3.80 0.80
CA PRO A 54 5.45 4.75 1.77
C PRO A 54 4.69 6.08 1.89
N ILE A 55 4.20 6.63 0.78
CA ILE A 55 3.38 7.86 0.81
C ILE A 55 2.11 7.62 1.64
N ILE A 56 1.41 6.50 1.41
CA ILE A 56 0.21 6.17 2.19
C ILE A 56 0.56 5.93 3.67
N TYR A 57 1.67 5.26 3.97
CA TYR A 57 2.14 5.11 5.36
C TYR A 57 2.40 6.46 6.04
N ILE A 58 2.98 7.43 5.32
CA ILE A 58 3.20 8.77 5.84
C ILE A 58 1.86 9.47 6.12
N LEU A 59 0.86 9.34 5.24
CA LEU A 59 -0.47 9.92 5.45
C LEU A 59 -1.12 9.37 6.72
N VAL A 60 -1.20 8.04 6.85
CA VAL A 60 -1.72 7.36 8.06
C VAL A 60 -0.95 7.82 9.31
N PHE A 61 0.37 7.87 9.21
CA PHE A 61 1.20 8.28 10.34
C PHE A 61 0.93 9.72 10.78
N ILE A 62 0.69 10.65 9.84
CA ILE A 62 0.28 12.03 10.14
C ILE A 62 -1.03 12.05 10.92
N GLU A 63 -2.01 11.21 10.56
CA GLU A 63 -3.27 11.10 11.29
C GLU A 63 -3.06 10.63 12.74
N VAL A 64 -2.27 9.57 12.92
CA VAL A 64 -1.95 9.01 14.23
C VAL A 64 -1.23 10.03 15.11
N ILE A 65 -0.22 10.73 14.59
CA ILE A 65 0.51 11.78 15.32
C ILE A 65 -0.42 12.93 15.70
N LYS A 66 -1.31 13.34 14.80
CA LYS A 66 -2.24 14.43 15.07
C LYS A 66 -3.20 14.11 16.21
N ILE A 67 -3.72 12.88 16.26
CA ILE A 67 -4.61 12.42 17.34
C ILE A 67 -3.82 12.18 18.63
N ARG A 68 -2.59 11.68 18.54
CA ARG A 68 -1.70 11.51 19.69
C ARG A 68 -1.45 12.82 20.46
N ARG A 69 -1.39 13.97 19.78
CA ARG A 69 -1.21 15.29 20.46
C ARG A 69 -2.29 15.61 21.49
N ILE A 70 -3.48 15.04 21.34
CA ILE A 70 -4.61 15.23 22.27
C ILE A 70 -4.87 13.98 23.12
N ARG A 71 -3.94 13.02 23.14
CA ARG A 71 -4.07 11.74 23.84
C ARG A 71 -4.41 11.94 25.32
N ASP A 72 -3.69 12.80 26.03
CA ASP A 72 -3.87 12.94 27.47
C ASP A 72 -5.30 13.47 27.80
N ALA A 73 -5.86 14.33 26.94
CA ALA A 73 -7.23 14.79 27.07
C ALA A 73 -8.29 13.72 26.73
N ILE A 74 -7.96 12.77 25.85
CA ILE A 74 -8.80 11.61 25.52
C ILE A 74 -8.77 10.59 26.66
N ASP A 75 -7.59 10.40 27.26
CA ASP A 75 -7.34 9.42 28.31
C ASP A 75 -8.08 9.78 29.60
N VAL A 76 -8.04 11.05 30.01
CA VAL A 76 -8.85 11.60 31.12
C VAL A 76 -10.36 11.35 30.93
N ARG A 77 -10.83 11.21 29.69
CA ARG A 77 -12.24 10.97 29.35
C ARG A 77 -12.59 9.48 29.19
N ASN A 78 -11.63 8.56 29.36
CA ASN A 78 -11.79 7.12 29.14
C ASN A 78 -12.39 6.80 27.75
N LYS A 79 -11.94 7.52 26.71
CA LYS A 79 -12.40 7.32 25.31
C LYS A 79 -11.32 6.77 24.38
N THR A 80 -10.23 6.25 24.93
CA THR A 80 -9.09 5.74 24.15
C THR A 80 -9.49 4.63 23.18
N ASP A 81 -10.27 3.64 23.61
CA ASP A 81 -10.67 2.52 22.75
C ASP A 81 -11.58 2.98 21.60
N PHE A 82 -12.55 3.85 21.89
CA PHE A 82 -13.42 4.43 20.88
C PHE A 82 -12.64 5.20 19.80
N VAL A 83 -11.58 5.91 20.19
CA VAL A 83 -10.72 6.64 19.24
C VAL A 83 -9.89 5.68 18.39
N LEU A 84 -9.35 4.61 18.98
CA LEU A 84 -8.61 3.58 18.25
C LEU A 84 -9.50 2.84 17.26
N ASP A 85 -10.73 2.48 17.63
CA ASP A 85 -11.69 1.85 16.71
C ASP A 85 -12.00 2.74 15.51
N LYS A 86 -12.15 4.06 15.73
CA LYS A 86 -12.37 5.02 14.66
C LYS A 86 -11.14 5.19 13.76
N LEU A 87 -9.94 5.12 14.33
CA LEU A 87 -8.69 5.11 13.57
C LEU A 87 -8.55 3.86 12.72
N ILE A 88 -8.89 2.68 13.25
CA ILE A 88 -8.89 1.42 12.49
C ILE A 88 -9.87 1.52 11.31
N GLN A 89 -11.10 2.01 11.56
CA GLN A 89 -12.09 2.21 10.50
C GLN A 89 -11.58 3.16 9.40
N LEU A 90 -10.88 4.23 9.79
CA LEU A 90 -10.30 5.19 8.86
C LEU A 90 -9.19 4.54 8.02
N VAL A 91 -8.22 3.87 8.66
CA VAL A 91 -7.12 3.17 8.00
C VAL A 91 -7.62 2.12 7.00
N VAL A 92 -8.61 1.31 7.38
CA VAL A 92 -9.20 0.30 6.49
C VAL A 92 -9.90 0.97 5.30
N SER A 93 -10.56 2.11 5.52
CA SER A 93 -11.21 2.86 4.45
C SER A 93 -10.18 3.47 3.49
N GLU A 94 -9.09 4.03 4.00
CA GLU A 94 -8.00 4.56 3.18
C GLU A 94 -7.32 3.48 2.35
N TRP A 95 -7.04 2.32 2.97
CA TRP A 95 -6.49 1.16 2.27
C TRP A 95 -7.41 0.73 1.11
N ALA A 96 -8.70 0.58 1.38
CA ALA A 96 -9.67 0.17 0.36
C ALA A 96 -9.76 1.20 -0.77
N ILE A 97 -9.88 2.49 -0.44
CA ILE A 97 -9.95 3.57 -1.42
C ILE A 97 -8.69 3.62 -2.28
N PHE A 98 -7.52 3.54 -1.66
CA PHE A 98 -6.24 3.55 -2.37
C PHE A 98 -6.18 2.44 -3.43
N TRP A 99 -6.49 1.20 -3.04
CA TRP A 99 -6.42 0.06 -3.97
C TRP A 99 -7.52 0.09 -5.04
N ILE A 100 -8.74 0.48 -4.69
CA ILE A 100 -9.82 0.68 -5.68
C ILE A 100 -9.36 1.71 -6.71
N CYS A 101 -8.86 2.87 -6.26
CA CYS A 101 -8.37 3.93 -7.13
C CYS A 101 -7.13 3.52 -7.95
N ALA A 102 -6.24 2.68 -7.41
CA ALA A 102 -5.08 2.17 -8.13
C ALA A 102 -5.45 1.15 -9.22
N LEU A 103 -6.46 0.32 -8.96
CA LEU A 103 -6.91 -0.70 -9.90
C LEU A 103 -7.88 -0.16 -10.95
N VAL A 104 -8.67 0.88 -10.65
CA VAL A 104 -9.66 1.47 -11.57
C VAL A 104 -9.06 1.84 -12.94
N PRO A 105 -7.90 2.54 -13.04
CA PRO A 105 -7.25 2.80 -14.32
C PRO A 105 -6.93 1.53 -15.12
N TYR A 106 -6.62 0.43 -14.44
CA TYR A 106 -6.34 -0.85 -15.09
C TYR A 106 -7.59 -1.46 -15.73
N TRP A 107 -8.74 -1.40 -15.04
CA TRP A 107 -10.01 -1.93 -15.52
C TRP A 107 -10.68 -1.05 -16.58
N LEU A 108 -10.69 0.28 -16.38
CA LEU A 108 -11.35 1.22 -17.29
C LEU A 108 -10.64 1.35 -18.65
N LEU A 109 -9.34 1.11 -18.69
CA LEU A 109 -8.55 1.20 -19.93
C LEU A 109 -8.58 -0.10 -20.75
N ASN A 110 -9.53 -1.01 -20.47
CA ASN A 110 -9.87 -2.17 -21.30
C ASN A 110 -8.69 -3.10 -21.63
N LEU A 111 -7.85 -3.34 -20.64
CA LEU A 111 -6.63 -4.14 -20.78
C LEU A 111 -6.95 -5.62 -20.63
N LYS A 112 -7.18 -6.27 -21.77
CA LYS A 112 -7.61 -7.67 -21.87
C LYS A 112 -6.60 -8.72 -21.37
N THR A 113 -5.43 -8.34 -20.86
CA THR A 113 -4.39 -9.29 -20.41
C THR A 113 -3.90 -9.00 -18.99
N SER A 114 -4.83 -9.07 -18.03
CA SER A 114 -4.48 -9.31 -16.62
C SER A 114 -3.85 -10.70 -16.54
N PHE A 115 -2.57 -10.85 -16.17
CA PHE A 115 -1.88 -12.14 -15.98
C PHE A 115 -1.35 -12.78 -17.28
N LYS A 116 -0.54 -12.02 -18.03
CA LYS A 116 0.05 -12.46 -19.31
C LYS A 116 1.17 -13.50 -19.13
N PHE A 117 1.96 -13.39 -18.07
CA PHE A 117 3.21 -14.15 -17.92
C PHE A 117 3.10 -15.43 -17.11
N GLY A 118 2.02 -15.60 -16.36
CA GLY A 118 1.81 -16.72 -15.45
C GLY A 118 0.34 -16.92 -15.12
N THR A 119 0.04 -17.87 -14.24
CA THR A 119 -1.36 -18.24 -13.94
C THR A 119 -2.10 -17.14 -13.19
N PRO A 120 -3.36 -16.81 -13.56
CA PRO A 120 -4.14 -15.79 -12.87
C PRO A 120 -4.26 -16.02 -11.36
N THR A 121 -4.38 -17.28 -10.94
CA THR A 121 -4.48 -17.64 -9.52
C THR A 121 -3.26 -17.19 -8.72
N LEU A 122 -2.05 -17.45 -9.22
CA LEU A 122 -0.82 -17.01 -8.56
C LEU A 122 -0.67 -15.49 -8.62
N GLY A 123 -1.00 -14.86 -9.75
CA GLY A 123 -0.94 -13.41 -9.87
C GLY A 123 -1.89 -12.67 -8.91
N ILE A 124 -3.11 -13.17 -8.74
CA ILE A 124 -4.08 -12.65 -7.76
C ILE A 124 -3.58 -12.87 -6.34
N LEU A 125 -2.99 -14.03 -6.05
CA LEU A 125 -2.43 -14.34 -4.74
C LEU A 125 -1.30 -13.36 -4.39
N ILE A 126 -0.37 -13.12 -5.32
CA ILE A 126 0.74 -12.19 -5.13
C ILE A 126 0.22 -10.77 -4.87
N LEU A 127 -0.70 -10.29 -5.70
CA LEU A 127 -1.31 -8.98 -5.51
C LEU A 127 -2.02 -8.91 -4.15
N GLY A 128 -2.80 -9.94 -3.79
CA GLY A 128 -3.51 -10.00 -2.52
C GLY A 128 -2.57 -9.99 -1.31
N LEU A 129 -1.45 -10.71 -1.37
CA LEU A 129 -0.44 -10.70 -0.31
C LEU A 129 0.23 -9.33 -0.17
N ASN A 130 0.53 -8.65 -1.28
CA ASN A 130 0.99 -7.27 -1.25
C ASN A 130 -0.05 -6.36 -0.56
N MET A 131 -1.31 -6.40 -1.02
CA MET A 131 -2.41 -5.61 -0.44
C MET A 131 -2.57 -5.84 1.07
N VAL A 132 -2.50 -7.10 1.52
CA VAL A 132 -2.60 -7.46 2.93
C VAL A 132 -1.39 -6.96 3.71
N THR A 133 -0.17 -7.11 3.18
CA THR A 133 1.05 -6.62 3.83
C THR A 133 0.99 -5.11 4.02
N MET A 134 0.50 -4.39 3.00
CA MET A 134 0.26 -2.95 3.10
C MET A 134 -0.70 -2.61 4.24
N LEU A 135 -1.85 -3.30 4.33
CA LEU A 135 -2.82 -3.09 5.40
C LEU A 135 -2.23 -3.37 6.78
N LEU A 136 -1.49 -4.46 6.95
CA LEU A 136 -0.81 -4.80 8.20
C LEU A 136 0.19 -3.72 8.59
N GLY A 137 0.96 -3.18 7.64
CA GLY A 137 1.84 -2.04 7.84
C GLY A 137 1.09 -0.79 8.33
N MET A 138 -0.03 -0.44 7.68
CA MET A 138 -0.87 0.69 8.10
C MET A 138 -1.45 0.51 9.51
N LEU A 139 -1.91 -0.70 9.84
CA LEU A 139 -2.42 -1.02 11.18
C LEU A 139 -1.31 -0.98 12.24
N LEU A 140 -0.09 -1.42 11.90
CA LEU A 140 1.05 -1.36 12.81
C LEU A 140 1.40 0.10 13.18
N LEU A 141 1.20 1.06 12.26
CA LEU A 141 1.39 2.50 12.55
C LEU A 141 0.49 2.99 13.69
N LEU A 142 -0.67 2.37 13.93
CA LEU A 142 -1.55 2.75 15.04
C LEU A 142 -0.87 2.56 16.41
N SER A 143 0.11 1.66 16.53
CA SER A 143 0.91 1.49 17.76
C SER A 143 1.68 2.76 18.13
N ALA A 144 1.98 3.63 17.15
CA ALA A 144 2.58 4.94 17.37
C ALA A 144 1.67 5.88 18.18
N TYR A 145 0.40 5.55 18.41
CA TYR A 145 -0.46 6.30 19.33
C TYR A 145 0.01 6.17 20.79
N LYS A 146 0.46 4.97 21.22
CA LYS A 146 0.80 4.67 22.62
C LYS A 146 2.30 4.75 22.92
N LEU A 147 3.15 4.35 21.98
CA LEU A 147 4.58 4.13 22.22
C LEU A 147 5.38 5.42 22.46
N PRO A 148 6.45 5.42 23.27
CA PRO A 148 7.23 6.64 23.56
C PRO A 148 7.88 7.25 22.31
N TYR A 149 8.39 6.43 21.39
CA TYR A 149 9.10 6.86 20.18
C TYR A 149 8.28 6.56 18.92
N PRO A 150 7.30 7.40 18.53
CA PRO A 150 6.38 7.09 17.44
C PRO A 150 7.07 6.98 16.08
N TYR A 151 8.10 7.79 15.84
CA TYR A 151 8.81 7.81 14.54
C TYR A 151 9.57 6.52 14.25
N LEU A 152 9.99 5.76 15.28
CA LEU A 152 10.62 4.45 15.08
C LEU A 152 9.65 3.44 14.47
N ILE A 153 8.34 3.57 14.72
CA ILE A 153 7.33 2.68 14.13
C ILE A 153 7.19 2.91 12.63
N LEU A 154 7.28 4.16 12.17
CA LEU A 154 7.28 4.44 10.73
C LEU A 154 8.49 3.79 10.05
N LEU A 155 9.69 3.95 10.63
CA LEU A 155 10.90 3.30 10.11
C LEU A 155 10.80 1.77 10.10
N LEU A 156 10.23 1.20 11.17
CA LEU A 156 10.00 -0.24 11.26
C LEU A 156 9.03 -0.73 10.18
N VAL A 157 7.91 -0.04 9.96
CA VAL A 157 6.94 -0.39 8.92
C VAL A 157 7.60 -0.34 7.54
N LEU A 158 8.36 0.71 7.24
CA LEU A 158 9.10 0.80 5.96
C LEU A 158 10.11 -0.33 5.80
N ALA A 159 10.83 -0.69 6.87
CA ALA A 159 11.79 -1.79 6.85
C ALA A 159 11.11 -3.17 6.66
N ILE A 160 9.97 -3.41 7.32
CA ILE A 160 9.20 -4.65 7.17
C ILE A 160 8.66 -4.77 5.74
N THR A 161 8.03 -3.71 5.22
CA THR A 161 7.46 -3.71 3.88
C THR A 161 8.54 -3.89 2.82
N GLY A 162 9.66 -3.15 2.93
CA GLY A 162 10.81 -3.33 2.04
C GLY A 162 11.42 -4.72 2.15
N GLY A 163 11.61 -5.23 3.36
CA GLY A 163 12.15 -6.58 3.60
C GLY A 163 11.26 -7.68 3.03
N TYR A 164 9.94 -7.55 3.16
CA TYR A 164 8.98 -8.46 2.54
C TYR A 164 9.05 -8.38 1.00
N HIS A 165 9.03 -7.17 0.44
CA HIS A 165 9.06 -6.97 -1.00
C HIS A 165 10.33 -7.54 -1.64
N TYR A 166 11.51 -7.08 -1.19
CA TYR A 166 12.79 -7.50 -1.76
C TYR A 166 13.20 -8.91 -1.34
N GLY A 167 12.82 -9.35 -0.15
CA GLY A 167 13.22 -10.66 0.39
C GLY A 167 12.33 -11.80 -0.08
N ILE A 168 11.01 -11.57 -0.17
CA ILE A 168 10.01 -12.63 -0.39
C ILE A 168 9.31 -12.45 -1.74
N GLU A 169 8.76 -11.28 -2.04
CA GLU A 169 7.99 -11.13 -3.29
C GLU A 169 8.85 -11.29 -4.54
N LEU A 170 9.96 -10.55 -4.61
CA LEU A 170 10.83 -10.56 -5.79
C LEU A 170 11.64 -11.85 -5.93
N ASN A 171 12.08 -12.43 -4.80
CA ASN A 171 12.99 -13.59 -4.83
C ASN A 171 12.26 -14.93 -4.76
N CYS A 172 11.07 -14.98 -4.16
CA CYS A 172 10.32 -16.23 -4.00
C CYS A 172 9.08 -16.22 -4.88
N PHE A 173 8.14 -15.29 -4.69
CA PHE A 173 6.83 -15.40 -5.32
C PHE A 173 6.83 -15.11 -6.83
N LEU A 174 7.50 -14.05 -7.28
CA LEU A 174 7.53 -13.70 -8.70
C LEU A 174 8.21 -14.77 -9.58
N PRO A 175 9.36 -15.38 -9.20
CA PRO A 175 9.94 -16.48 -9.96
C PRO A 175 9.03 -17.71 -10.07
N HIS A 176 8.22 -17.99 -9.04
CA HIS A 176 7.21 -19.06 -9.10
C HIS A 176 6.01 -18.68 -9.99
N TYR A 177 5.69 -17.39 -10.10
CA TYR A 177 4.67 -16.91 -11.02
C TYR A 177 5.11 -17.03 -12.48
N SER A 178 6.36 -16.66 -12.80
CA SER A 178 6.95 -16.88 -14.12
C SER A 178 8.48 -16.85 -14.07
N PRO A 179 9.18 -17.74 -14.81
CA PRO A 179 10.65 -17.75 -14.86
C PRO A 179 11.26 -16.44 -15.37
N ILE A 180 10.51 -15.63 -16.13
CA ILE A 180 11.01 -14.33 -16.61
C ILE A 180 11.34 -13.35 -15.47
N PHE A 181 10.82 -13.59 -14.26
CA PHE A 181 11.14 -12.76 -13.10
C PHE A 181 12.40 -13.21 -12.38
N ASP A 182 12.88 -14.43 -12.61
CA ASP A 182 14.15 -14.93 -12.09
C ASP A 182 15.33 -14.21 -12.79
N PRO A 183 16.19 -13.50 -12.05
CA PRO A 183 17.38 -12.85 -12.61
C PRO A 183 18.31 -13.82 -13.36
N THR A 184 18.45 -15.06 -12.88
CA THR A 184 19.34 -16.08 -13.46
C THR A 184 18.78 -16.57 -14.80
N TYR A 185 17.48 -16.88 -14.83
CA TYR A 185 16.80 -17.28 -16.05
C TYR A 185 16.90 -16.19 -17.13
N ARG A 186 16.70 -14.92 -16.75
CA ARG A 186 16.84 -13.79 -17.68
C ARG A 186 18.26 -13.61 -18.19
N ALA A 187 19.26 -13.78 -17.35
CA ALA A 187 20.66 -13.68 -17.77
C ALA A 187 21.03 -14.75 -18.80
N ILE A 188 20.56 -15.99 -18.59
CA ILE A 188 20.80 -17.11 -19.52
C ILE A 188 20.11 -16.87 -20.87
N HIS A 189 18.88 -16.33 -20.85
CA HIS A 189 18.05 -16.14 -22.04
C HIS A 189 18.13 -14.73 -22.64
N GLN A 190 19.00 -13.86 -22.12
CA GLN A 190 19.20 -12.47 -22.57
C GLN A 190 17.90 -11.65 -22.61
N ILE A 191 17.03 -11.83 -21.61
CA ILE A 191 15.75 -11.12 -21.51
C ILE A 191 15.97 -9.82 -20.72
N TYR A 192 15.97 -8.68 -21.43
CA TYR A 192 16.09 -7.34 -20.85
C TYR A 192 14.85 -6.51 -21.19
N PHE A 193 14.29 -5.84 -20.18
CA PHE A 193 13.07 -5.02 -20.29
C PHE A 193 13.39 -3.54 -20.11
#